data_AF-A0A351F7M2-F1
#
_entry.id   AF-A0A351F7M2-F1
#
_cell.length_a   1.000
_cell.length_b   1.000
_cell.length_c   1.000
_cell.angle_alpha   90.00
_cell.angle_beta   90.00
_cell.angle_gamma   90.00
#
_symmetry.space_group_name_H-M   'P 1'
#
loop_
_entity.id
_entity.type
_entity.pdbx_description
1 polymer ?
#
loop_
_entity_poly.entity_id
_entity_poly.type
_entity_poly.pdbx_seq_one_letter_code
_entity_poly.pdbx_strand_id
1 'polypeptide(L)' 'PKKEVIKLKLEIEKLEKFMGGIVNMKKQPAAMFIVDPRKERIAVQEAHKLGIPIVAIVDTNCDPDEI' A
#
# COMPACT_ATOMS: atom_id res chain seq x y z
N PRO A 1 -24.35 24.39 6.47
CA PRO A 1 -23.52 23.83 7.56
C PRO A 1 -23.50 22.29 7.65
N LYS A 2 -24.63 21.58 7.75
CA LYS A 2 -24.62 20.10 7.91
C LYS A 2 -24.06 19.32 6.71
N LYS A 3 -24.24 19.83 5.48
CA LYS A 3 -23.74 19.18 4.25
C LYS A 3 -22.21 19.18 4.15
N GLU A 4 -21.54 20.23 4.62
CA GLU A 4 -20.07 20.31 4.61
C GLU A 4 -19.45 19.36 5.63
N VAL A 5 -20.04 19.29 6.84
CA VAL A 5 -19.63 18.34 7.87
C VAL A 5 -19.75 16.89 7.38
N ILE A 6 -20.79 16.56 6.61
CA ILE A 6 -20.95 15.22 6.02
C ILE A 6 -19.85 14.95 4.98
N LYS A 7 -19.53 15.90 4.10
CA LYS A 7 -18.44 15.75 3.13
C LYS A 7 -17.10 15.53 3.82
N LEU A 8 -16.79 16.32 4.84
CA LEU A 8 -15.56 16.17 5.62
C LEU A 8 -15.48 14.82 6.31
N LYS A 9 -16.59 14.30 6.87
CA LYS A 9 -16.61 12.96 7.46
C LYS A 9 -16.34 11.85 6.44
N LEU A 10 -16.97 11.92 5.26
CA LEU A 10 -16.74 10.94 4.19
C LEU A 10 -15.29 10.97 3.69
N GLU A 11 -14.68 12.16 3.66
CA GLU A 11 -13.28 12.31 3.28
C GLU A 11 -12.34 11.73 4.32
N ILE A 12 -12.61 11.97 5.62
CA ILE A 12 -11.87 11.36 6.74
C ILE A 12 -11.98 9.83 6.68
N GLU A 13 -13.19 9.26 6.53
CA GLU A 13 -13.38 7.81 6.44
C GLU A 13 -12.62 7.19 5.25
N LYS A 14 -12.62 7.90 4.11
CA LYS A 14 -11.85 7.46 2.94
C LYS A 14 -10.35 7.47 3.23
N LEU A 15 -9.84 8.54 3.83
CA LEU A 15 -8.42 8.67 4.17
C LEU A 15 -7.99 7.63 5.22
N GLU A 16 -8.79 7.39 6.24
CA GLU A 16 -8.54 6.35 7.25
C GLU A 16 -8.47 4.96 6.62
N LYS A 17 -9.37 4.66 5.67
CA LYS A 17 -9.38 3.36 4.98
C LYS A 17 -8.11 3.08 4.18
N PHE A 18 -7.56 4.08 3.51
CA PHE A 18 -6.38 3.88 2.64
C PHE A 18 -5.05 4.16 3.35
N MET A 19 -4.99 5.24 4.13
CA MET A 19 -3.74 5.71 4.75
C MET A 19 -3.60 5.28 6.21
N GLY A 20 -4.65 4.73 6.84
CA GLY A 20 -4.65 4.31 8.24
C GLY A 20 -3.47 3.43 8.63
N GLY A 21 -3.07 2.51 7.75
CA GLY A 21 -1.92 1.61 7.98
C GLY A 21 -0.55 2.31 7.98
N ILE A 22 -0.42 3.46 7.33
CA ILE A 22 0.83 4.21 7.19
C ILE A 22 0.88 5.49 8.04
N VAL A 23 -0.21 5.89 8.72
CA VAL A 23 -0.29 7.14 9.51
C VAL A 23 0.84 7.24 10.55
N ASN A 24 1.18 6.13 11.19
CA ASN A 24 2.19 6.10 12.25
C ASN A 24 3.62 5.90 11.72
N MET A 25 3.79 5.74 10.40
CA MET A 25 5.05 5.38 9.78
C MET A 25 5.88 6.65 9.49
N LYS A 26 6.82 6.98 10.39
CA LYS A 26 7.65 8.20 10.31
C LYS A 26 8.87 8.08 9.39
N LYS A 27 9.24 6.86 9.02
CA LYS A 27 10.41 6.53 8.19
C LYS A 27 9.99 5.49 7.16
N GLN A 28 10.77 5.37 6.09
CA GLN A 28 10.55 4.32 5.09
C GLN A 28 10.65 2.93 5.73
N PRO A 29 9.83 1.97 5.29
CA PRO A 29 9.87 0.61 5.82
C PRO A 29 11.18 -0.08 5.43
N ALA A 30 11.72 -0.89 6.34
CA ALA A 30 12.95 -1.65 6.10
C ALA A 30 12.73 -2.87 5.19
N ALA A 31 11.49 -3.36 5.11
CA ALA A 31 11.06 -4.41 4.20
C ALA A 31 9.56 -4.24 3.92
N MET A 32 9.11 -4.69 2.76
CA MET A 32 7.71 -4.66 2.36
C MET A 32 7.14 -6.06 2.24
N PHE A 33 5.92 -6.26 2.71
CA PHE A 33 5.19 -7.51 2.51
C PHE A 33 4.07 -7.30 1.49
N ILE A 34 4.09 -8.04 0.38
CA ILE A 34 3.12 -7.90 -0.71
C ILE A 34 2.32 -9.20 -0.85
N VAL A 35 1.01 -9.07 -0.95
CA VAL A 35 0.11 -10.19 -1.26
C VAL A 35 -0.29 -10.07 -2.71
N ASP A 36 -0.11 -11.14 -3.50
CA ASP A 36 -0.46 -11.16 -4.92
C ASP A 36 0.26 -10.06 -5.75
N PRO A 37 1.55 -10.23 -6.05
CA PRO A 37 2.36 -9.23 -6.74
C PRO A 37 1.85 -8.90 -8.15
N ARG A 38 1.04 -9.76 -8.77
CA ARG A 38 0.43 -9.49 -10.08
C ARG A 38 -0.61 -8.39 -10.03
N LYS A 39 -1.39 -8.30 -8.95
CA LYS A 39 -2.34 -7.19 -8.75
C LYS A 39 -1.62 -5.94 -8.26
N GLU A 40 -0.62 -6.11 -7.39
CA GLU A 40 0.10 -5.02 -6.74
C GLU A 40 1.44 -4.67 -7.43
N ARG A 41 1.47 -4.68 -8.77
CA ARG A 41 2.68 -4.40 -9.57
C ARG A 41 3.31 -3.04 -9.27
N ILE A 42 2.49 -2.03 -8.95
CA ILE A 42 2.97 -0.68 -8.61
C ILE A 42 3.78 -0.73 -7.31
N ALA A 43 3.33 -1.49 -6.30
CA ALA A 43 4.04 -1.62 -5.04
C ALA A 43 5.41 -2.30 -5.23
N VAL A 44 5.46 -3.34 -6.08
CA VAL A 44 6.71 -4.02 -6.46
C VAL A 44 7.67 -3.04 -7.13
N GLN A 45 7.22 -2.29 -8.14
CA GLN A 45 8.07 -1.33 -8.85
C GLN A 45 8.61 -0.21 -7.96
N GLU A 46 7.77 0.35 -7.08
CA GLU A 46 8.19 1.39 -6.14
C GLU A 46 9.18 0.85 -5.10
N ALA A 47 8.96 -0.37 -4.61
CA ALA A 47 9.88 -1.03 -3.68
C ALA A 47 11.25 -1.28 -4.34
N HIS A 48 11.30 -1.77 -5.58
CA HIS A 48 12.54 -1.92 -6.35
C HIS A 48 13.26 -0.59 -6.57
N LYS A 49 12.51 0.46 -6.94
CA LYS A 49 13.07 1.80 -7.17
C LYS A 49 13.66 2.42 -5.91
N LEU A 50 13.04 2.16 -4.75
CA LEU A 50 13.50 2.64 -3.45
C LEU A 50 14.54 1.71 -2.80
N GLY A 51 14.82 0.54 -3.39
CA GLY A 51 15.74 -0.46 -2.85
C GLY A 51 15.23 -1.12 -1.55
N ILE A 52 13.91 -1.20 -1.38
CA ILE A 52 13.29 -1.83 -0.21
C ILE A 52 13.13 -3.33 -0.50
N PRO A 53 13.65 -4.23 0.34
CA PRO A 53 13.50 -5.67 0.14
C PRO A 53 12.04 -6.09 0.27
N ILE A 54 11.59 -6.98 -0.62
CA ILE A 54 10.21 -7.43 -0.73
C ILE A 54 10.12 -8.87 -0.23
N VAL A 55 9.06 -9.18 0.50
CA VAL A 55 8.63 -10.54 0.80
C VAL A 55 7.21 -10.68 0.29
N ALA A 56 6.96 -11.57 -0.67
CA ALA A 56 5.63 -11.71 -1.25
C ALA A 56 5.11 -13.14 -1.22
N ILE A 57 3.78 -13.25 -1.10
CA ILE A 57 3.08 -14.51 -1.34
C ILE A 57 2.72 -14.55 -2.82
N VAL A 58 3.37 -15.45 -3.54
CA VAL A 58 3.10 -15.75 -4.95
C VAL A 58 2.04 -16.82 -5.11
N ASP A 59 1.21 -16.64 -6.13
CA ASP A 59 0.35 -17.70 -6.66
C ASP A 59 0.98 -18.24 -7.96
N THR A 60 0.50 -19.38 -8.43
CA THR A 60 0.92 -20.11 -9.65
C THR A 60 0.92 -19.29 -10.94
N ASN A 61 0.35 -18.09 -10.93
CA ASN A 61 0.21 -17.19 -12.07
C ASN A 61 1.09 -15.92 -11.97
N CYS A 62 2.02 -15.87 -11.02
CA CYS A 62 2.97 -14.79 -10.81
C CYS A 62 4.39 -15.25 -11.13
N ASP A 63 5.15 -14.40 -11.84
CA ASP A 63 6.58 -14.63 -12.07
C ASP A 63 7.37 -14.25 -10.80
N PRO A 64 8.10 -15.19 -10.18
CA PRO A 64 8.78 -14.95 -8.91
C PRO A 64 10.08 -14.14 -9.05
N ASP A 65 10.55 -13.91 -10.29
CA ASP A 65 11.80 -13.18 -10.55
C ASP A 65 11.70 -11.67 -10.21
N GLU A 66 10.48 -11.14 -10.10
CA GLU A 66 10.22 -9.74 -9.78
C GLU A 66 10.12 -9.45 -8.26
N ILE A 67 10.37 -10.46 -7.41
CA ILE A 67 10.17 -10.40 -5.94
C ILE A 67 11.51 -10.56 -5.23
#